data_AF-A0A103XEM9-F1
#
_entry.id   AF-A0A103XEM9-F1
#
_cell.length_a   1.000
_cell.length_b   1.000
_cell.length_c   1.000
_cell.angle_alpha   90.00
_cell.angle_beta   90.00
_cell.angle_gamma   90.00
#
_symmetry.space_group_name_H-M   'P 1'
#
loop_
_entity.id
_entity.type
_entity.pdbx_description
1 polymer ?
#
loop_
_entity_poly.entity_id
_entity_poly.type
_entity_poly.pdbx_seq_one_letter_code
_entity_poly.pdbx_strand_id
1 'polypeptide(L)'
;MSVGLDKNDFIACCGSTKFAEQMVADGPFATYEEAVAAANDVWFNKVDVHGWLEAFAAHPQIGQNLSSAAHKSSTSVQWSKGEQSTALATATDSSLQELYEWNSRYKKKFGFVFLICASGRSTPEILAELKRRFPNRPIVEFEIAAQEQMKITELRLQKLFSNIQVSASTQVHSTASDVTKAEEGRVTILGGHLTAPSVTSDPKSSPIPTRVRPPITTHVLDVAHGCPAAGIEVLLEMYNAKQLSPMFGKSDNDKWMVQGSSTTDKDGRSGQLMKIVDDLNPGIYRISFNTGKYNPLGFFPFVSIVFEAELARERVDRIAHEARLTREAEAAMGLHPEDFIQHGSKLTGDHMNPTGYGGSGLNNRHVASDHSSSYGGGATTRYSGGTYTTSAGGHDARKMAIHHKYL
;
A
#
# COMPACT_ATOMS: atom_id res chain seq x y z
N MET A 1 -10.88 -28.87 -21.67
CA MET A 1 -10.56 -28.10 -22.89
C MET A 1 -10.01 -26.77 -22.42
N SER A 2 -8.80 -26.40 -22.84
CA SER A 2 -8.22 -25.10 -22.52
C SER A 2 -8.92 -24.01 -23.33
N VAL A 3 -9.27 -22.90 -22.69
CA VAL A 3 -9.95 -21.79 -23.38
C VAL A 3 -8.92 -21.03 -24.22
N GLY A 4 -9.13 -20.96 -25.53
CA GLY A 4 -8.29 -20.19 -26.45
C GLY A 4 -8.61 -18.70 -26.38
N LEU A 5 -8.22 -18.03 -25.29
CA LEU A 5 -8.24 -16.57 -25.20
C LEU A 5 -7.03 -15.98 -25.95
N ASP A 6 -7.25 -14.90 -26.68
CA ASP A 6 -6.19 -14.23 -27.43
C ASP A 6 -5.77 -12.89 -26.79
N LYS A 7 -4.79 -12.23 -27.41
CA LYS A 7 -4.28 -10.93 -26.93
C LYS A 7 -5.39 -9.87 -26.86
N ASN A 8 -6.33 -9.86 -27.79
CA ASN A 8 -7.40 -8.86 -27.83
C ASN A 8 -8.40 -9.04 -26.69
N ASP A 9 -8.67 -10.30 -26.30
CA ASP A 9 -9.49 -10.61 -25.12
C ASP A 9 -8.87 -10.01 -23.85
N PHE A 10 -7.57 -10.23 -23.64
CA PHE A 10 -6.87 -9.68 -22.47
C PHE A 10 -6.71 -8.15 -22.52
N ILE A 11 -6.53 -7.55 -23.71
CA ILE A 11 -6.60 -6.10 -23.90
C ILE A 11 -7.99 -5.57 -23.49
N ALA A 12 -9.08 -6.25 -23.85
CA ALA A 12 -10.42 -5.81 -23.47
C ALA A 12 -10.64 -5.88 -21.95
N CYS A 13 -10.00 -6.83 -21.26
CA CYS A 13 -10.07 -6.98 -19.80
C CYS A 13 -9.25 -5.94 -19.03
N CYS A 14 -8.03 -5.64 -19.45
CA CYS A 14 -7.09 -4.83 -18.67
C CYS A 14 -6.79 -3.48 -19.32
N GLY A 15 -6.60 -3.44 -20.64
CA GLY A 15 -6.16 -2.26 -21.38
C GLY A 15 -4.64 -2.07 -21.45
N SER A 16 -3.84 -2.93 -20.79
CA SER A 16 -2.37 -2.95 -20.94
C SER A 16 -1.91 -3.98 -21.96
N THR A 17 -1.07 -3.55 -22.90
CA THR A 17 -0.44 -4.39 -23.91
C THR A 17 0.51 -5.40 -23.27
N LYS A 18 1.32 -4.97 -22.32
CA LYS A 18 2.27 -5.83 -21.60
C LYS A 18 1.54 -6.92 -20.81
N PHE A 19 0.46 -6.56 -20.12
CA PHE A 19 -0.41 -7.53 -19.44
C PHE A 19 -0.95 -8.58 -20.41
N ALA A 20 -1.51 -8.14 -21.54
CA ALA A 20 -2.11 -9.04 -22.52
C ALA A 20 -1.09 -9.99 -23.16
N GLU A 21 0.10 -9.52 -23.48
CA GLU A 21 1.19 -10.36 -24.01
C GLU A 21 1.62 -11.43 -23.02
N GLN A 22 1.76 -11.07 -21.75
CA GLN A 22 2.17 -12.02 -20.72
C GLN A 22 1.07 -13.04 -20.41
N MET A 23 -0.21 -12.62 -20.41
CA MET A 23 -1.33 -13.55 -20.24
C MET A 23 -1.43 -14.57 -21.37
N VAL A 24 -1.15 -14.16 -22.62
CA VAL A 24 -1.06 -15.09 -23.75
C VAL A 24 0.11 -16.06 -23.58
N ALA A 25 1.25 -15.59 -23.08
CA ALA A 25 2.43 -16.42 -22.85
C ALA A 25 2.24 -17.44 -21.71
N ASP A 26 1.50 -17.07 -20.65
CA ASP A 26 1.22 -17.92 -19.49
C ASP A 26 0.05 -18.89 -19.74
N GLY A 27 -0.73 -18.67 -20.81
CA GLY A 27 -1.86 -19.50 -21.21
C GLY A 27 -1.50 -20.72 -22.08
N PRO A 28 -2.49 -21.53 -22.48
CA PRO A 28 -3.92 -21.33 -22.24
C PRO A 28 -4.39 -21.83 -20.86
N PHE A 29 -5.45 -21.23 -20.31
CA PHE A 29 -5.98 -21.55 -18.98
C PHE A 29 -7.14 -22.54 -19.06
N ALA A 30 -7.20 -23.51 -18.13
CA ALA A 30 -8.26 -24.51 -18.10
C ALA A 30 -9.50 -24.00 -17.35
N THR A 31 -9.31 -23.14 -16.34
CA THR A 31 -10.40 -22.58 -15.54
C THR A 31 -10.30 -21.06 -15.37
N TYR A 32 -11.41 -20.47 -14.92
CA TYR A 32 -11.45 -19.05 -14.57
C TYR A 32 -10.49 -18.74 -13.41
N GLU A 33 -10.41 -19.62 -12.43
CA GLU A 33 -9.56 -19.47 -11.25
C GLU A 33 -8.07 -19.46 -11.62
N GLU A 34 -7.66 -20.33 -12.54
CA GLU A 34 -6.29 -20.34 -13.08
C GLU A 34 -5.97 -19.03 -13.82
N ALA A 35 -6.90 -18.55 -14.64
CA ALA A 35 -6.71 -17.29 -15.37
C ALA A 35 -6.63 -16.08 -14.41
N VAL A 36 -7.41 -16.05 -13.33
CA VAL A 36 -7.35 -14.98 -12.31
C VAL A 36 -6.06 -15.04 -11.50
N ALA A 37 -5.60 -16.24 -11.14
CA ALA A 37 -4.34 -16.41 -10.44
C ALA A 37 -3.15 -15.94 -11.29
N ALA A 38 -3.11 -16.34 -12.57
CA ALA A 38 -2.13 -15.84 -13.53
C ALA A 38 -2.23 -14.33 -13.72
N ALA A 39 -3.44 -13.79 -13.89
CA ALA A 39 -3.65 -12.35 -14.05
C ALA A 39 -3.13 -11.54 -12.84
N ASN A 40 -3.37 -12.00 -11.61
CA ASN A 40 -2.85 -11.35 -10.42
C ASN A 40 -1.30 -11.36 -10.39
N ASP A 41 -0.67 -12.50 -10.66
CA ASP A 41 0.78 -12.60 -10.73
C ASP A 41 1.36 -11.69 -11.82
N VAL A 42 0.81 -11.76 -13.03
CA VAL A 42 1.23 -10.92 -14.16
C VAL A 42 1.11 -9.44 -13.80
N TRP A 43 -0.05 -9.02 -13.29
CA TRP A 43 -0.35 -7.63 -13.03
C TRP A 43 0.56 -7.00 -11.98
N PHE A 44 0.82 -7.70 -10.88
CA PHE A 44 1.59 -7.15 -9.77
C PHE A 44 3.10 -7.44 -9.85
N ASN A 45 3.52 -8.49 -10.56
CA ASN A 45 4.91 -8.92 -10.58
C ASN A 45 5.61 -8.77 -11.95
N LYS A 46 4.87 -8.71 -13.07
CA LYS A 46 5.45 -8.70 -14.43
C LYS A 46 5.14 -7.44 -15.22
N VAL A 47 4.04 -6.75 -14.91
CA VAL A 47 3.67 -5.46 -15.53
C VAL A 47 4.38 -4.33 -14.78
N ASP A 48 4.96 -3.39 -15.54
CA ASP A 48 5.65 -2.22 -14.98
C ASP A 48 4.72 -1.00 -14.88
N VAL A 49 5.24 0.09 -14.33
CA VAL A 49 4.55 1.38 -14.19
C VAL A 49 3.92 1.86 -15.51
N HIS A 50 4.61 1.67 -16.64
CA HIS A 50 4.11 2.08 -17.95
C HIS A 50 2.91 1.24 -18.37
N GLY A 51 2.96 -0.08 -18.16
CA GLY A 51 1.81 -0.95 -18.39
C GLY A 51 0.63 -0.61 -17.48
N TRP A 52 0.86 -0.24 -16.22
CA TRP A 52 -0.20 0.24 -15.34
C TRP A 52 -0.85 1.54 -15.86
N LEU A 53 -0.03 2.53 -16.25
CA LEU A 53 -0.53 3.79 -16.79
C LEU A 53 -1.28 3.61 -18.12
N GLU A 54 -0.84 2.69 -18.97
CA GLU A 54 -1.53 2.30 -20.21
C GLU A 54 -2.94 1.76 -19.89
N ALA A 55 -3.05 0.82 -18.95
CA ALA A 55 -4.34 0.30 -18.49
C ALA A 55 -5.23 1.41 -17.92
N PHE A 56 -4.67 2.30 -17.10
CA PHE A 56 -5.42 3.41 -16.51
C PHE A 56 -5.99 4.35 -17.59
N ALA A 57 -5.19 4.68 -18.61
CA ALA A 57 -5.62 5.49 -19.75
C ALA A 57 -6.71 4.81 -20.61
N ALA A 58 -6.75 3.47 -20.60
CA ALA A 58 -7.78 2.71 -21.27
C ALA A 58 -9.17 2.85 -20.62
N HIS A 59 -9.30 3.45 -19.43
CA HIS A 59 -10.60 3.69 -18.80
C HIS A 59 -11.21 5.05 -19.14
N PRO A 60 -12.53 5.12 -19.40
CA PRO A 60 -13.25 6.38 -19.44
C PRO A 60 -13.37 6.97 -18.03
N GLN A 61 -13.42 8.30 -17.92
CA GLN A 61 -13.71 8.93 -16.62
C GLN A 61 -15.12 8.57 -16.16
N ILE A 62 -15.27 8.31 -14.86
CA ILE A 62 -16.58 7.99 -14.29
C ILE A 62 -17.51 9.20 -14.43
N GLY A 63 -18.71 8.98 -14.97
CA GLY A 63 -19.73 10.03 -15.15
C GLY A 63 -19.65 10.78 -16.48
N GLN A 64 -18.75 10.41 -17.40
CA GLN A 64 -18.74 10.94 -18.77
C GLN A 64 -19.45 10.04 -19.77
N ASN A 65 -20.07 10.66 -20.78
CA ASN A 65 -20.62 9.94 -21.92
C ASN A 65 -19.49 9.28 -22.73
N LEU A 66 -19.61 7.96 -22.97
CA LEU A 66 -18.57 7.12 -23.58
C LEU A 66 -18.36 7.38 -25.09
N SER A 67 -19.02 8.37 -25.67
CA SER A 67 -18.94 8.73 -27.10
C SER A 67 -17.58 9.31 -27.52
N SER A 68 -16.71 9.68 -26.57
CA SER A 68 -15.37 10.21 -26.82
C SER A 68 -14.26 9.14 -26.87
N ALA A 69 -14.59 7.85 -26.75
CA ALA A 69 -13.63 6.75 -26.68
C ALA A 69 -13.21 6.17 -28.06
N ALA A 70 -12.85 7.02 -29.02
CA ALA A 70 -12.66 6.67 -30.44
C ALA A 70 -11.53 5.66 -30.76
N HIS A 71 -10.71 5.26 -29.79
CA HIS A 71 -9.58 4.34 -29.98
C HIS A 71 -9.66 3.05 -29.15
N LYS A 72 -10.83 2.71 -28.58
CA LYS A 72 -10.99 1.55 -27.67
C LYS A 72 -11.76 0.41 -28.35
N SER A 73 -11.49 -0.84 -27.95
CA SER A 73 -12.27 -1.98 -28.45
C SER A 73 -13.74 -1.83 -28.06
N SER A 74 -14.64 -2.23 -28.96
CA SER A 74 -16.09 -2.16 -28.75
C SER A 74 -16.52 -2.90 -27.46
N THR A 75 -15.87 -4.03 -27.17
CA THR A 75 -16.11 -4.85 -25.97
C THR A 75 -15.78 -4.09 -24.67
N SER A 76 -14.62 -3.41 -24.60
CA SER A 76 -14.22 -2.65 -23.40
C SER A 76 -15.16 -1.48 -23.12
N VAL A 77 -15.64 -0.80 -24.17
CA VAL A 77 -16.64 0.28 -24.05
C VAL A 77 -17.98 -0.26 -23.52
N GLN A 78 -18.45 -1.39 -24.06
CA GLN A 78 -19.70 -2.02 -23.61
C GLN A 78 -19.63 -2.45 -22.14
N TRP A 79 -18.53 -3.07 -21.71
CA TRP A 79 -18.36 -3.46 -20.31
C TRP A 79 -18.27 -2.26 -19.38
N SER A 80 -17.55 -1.20 -19.77
CA SER A 80 -17.47 0.05 -19.00
C SER A 80 -18.85 0.67 -18.79
N LYS A 81 -19.74 0.62 -19.80
CA LYS A 81 -21.13 1.10 -19.68
C LYS A 81 -21.92 0.31 -18.63
N GLY A 82 -21.76 -1.02 -18.62
CA GLY A 82 -22.39 -1.88 -17.62
C GLY A 82 -21.84 -1.64 -16.21
N GLU A 83 -20.52 -1.49 -16.08
CA GLU A 83 -19.82 -1.23 -14.82
C GLU A 83 -20.25 0.09 -14.16
N GLN A 84 -20.57 1.12 -14.95
CA GLN A 84 -21.02 2.43 -14.44
C GLN A 84 -22.55 2.58 -14.36
N SER A 85 -23.32 1.54 -14.69
CA SER A 85 -24.79 1.65 -14.82
C SER A 85 -25.48 2.12 -13.54
N THR A 86 -25.12 1.56 -12.38
CA THR A 86 -25.66 1.97 -11.07
C THR A 86 -25.30 3.41 -10.72
N ALA A 87 -24.07 3.82 -11.02
CA ALA A 87 -23.63 5.19 -10.78
C ALA A 87 -24.46 6.17 -11.61
N LEU A 88 -24.60 5.92 -12.92
CA LEU A 88 -25.39 6.77 -13.81
C LEU A 88 -26.87 6.81 -13.43
N ALA A 89 -27.46 5.68 -13.00
CA ALA A 89 -28.86 5.62 -12.57
C ALA A 89 -29.15 6.38 -11.27
N THR A 90 -28.13 6.57 -10.43
CA THR A 90 -28.24 7.27 -9.12
C THR A 90 -27.72 8.69 -9.17
N ALA A 91 -27.37 9.17 -10.36
CA ALA A 91 -26.79 10.49 -10.56
C ALA A 91 -27.87 11.58 -10.61
N THR A 92 -27.65 12.65 -9.87
CA THR A 92 -28.32 13.96 -10.03
C THR A 92 -27.40 14.93 -10.78
N ASP A 93 -27.96 15.96 -11.41
CA ASP A 93 -27.15 16.99 -12.09
C ASP A 93 -26.08 17.60 -11.18
N SER A 94 -26.44 17.88 -9.92
CA SER A 94 -25.52 18.39 -8.91
C SER A 94 -24.38 17.40 -8.62
N SER A 95 -24.71 16.12 -8.44
CA SER A 95 -23.68 15.08 -8.18
C SER A 95 -22.79 14.79 -9.38
N LEU A 96 -23.29 14.92 -10.62
CA LEU A 96 -22.49 14.77 -11.83
C LEU A 96 -21.51 15.94 -11.99
N GLN A 97 -21.99 17.15 -11.75
CA GLN A 97 -21.14 18.35 -11.76
C GLN A 97 -20.03 18.23 -10.71
N GLU A 98 -20.39 17.82 -9.49
CA GLU A 98 -19.41 17.61 -8.43
C GLU A 98 -18.40 16.50 -8.79
N LEU A 99 -18.88 15.37 -9.33
CA LEU A 99 -18.01 14.28 -9.78
C LEU A 99 -17.06 14.73 -10.90
N TYR A 100 -17.52 15.57 -11.82
CA TYR A 100 -16.68 16.16 -12.88
C TYR A 100 -15.56 17.04 -12.30
N GLU A 101 -15.89 17.93 -11.37
CA GLU A 101 -14.92 18.80 -10.72
C GLU A 101 -13.87 18.00 -9.93
N TRP A 102 -14.32 16.99 -9.19
CA TRP A 102 -13.42 16.13 -8.41
C TRP A 102 -12.54 15.25 -9.28
N ASN A 103 -13.05 14.71 -10.39
CA ASN A 103 -12.22 14.00 -11.38
C ASN A 103 -11.13 14.90 -11.98
N SER A 104 -11.46 16.16 -12.26
CA SER A 104 -10.49 17.15 -12.75
C SER A 104 -9.39 17.43 -11.72
N ARG A 105 -9.77 17.65 -10.46
CA ARG A 105 -8.81 17.82 -9.35
C ARG A 105 -7.93 16.59 -9.16
N TYR A 106 -8.53 15.40 -9.19
CA TYR A 106 -7.84 14.12 -9.06
C TYR A 106 -6.79 13.96 -10.16
N LYS A 107 -7.19 14.11 -11.44
CA LYS A 107 -6.29 13.98 -12.58
C LYS A 107 -5.15 14.99 -12.53
N LYS A 108 -5.43 16.22 -12.12
CA LYS A 108 -4.42 17.26 -11.93
C LYS A 108 -3.39 16.90 -10.85
N LYS A 109 -3.84 16.33 -9.73
CA LYS A 109 -2.96 15.96 -8.60
C LYS A 109 -2.13 14.72 -8.90
N PHE A 110 -2.75 13.69 -9.45
CA PHE A 110 -2.17 12.36 -9.53
C PHE A 110 -1.64 12.01 -10.94
N GLY A 111 -1.96 12.78 -11.98
CA GLY A 111 -1.47 12.53 -13.34
C GLY A 111 -2.23 11.44 -14.12
N PHE A 112 -3.16 10.71 -13.49
CA PHE A 112 -4.00 9.69 -14.13
C PHE A 112 -5.48 9.82 -13.72
N VAL A 113 -6.37 9.11 -14.42
CA VAL A 113 -7.82 9.14 -14.16
C VAL A 113 -8.16 8.45 -12.84
N PHE A 114 -9.23 8.86 -12.15
CA PHE A 114 -9.68 8.16 -10.95
C PHE A 114 -10.19 6.76 -11.32
N LEU A 115 -9.55 5.72 -10.77
CA LEU A 115 -9.97 4.33 -10.93
C LEU A 115 -10.66 3.80 -9.67
N ILE A 116 -11.82 3.19 -9.91
CA ILE A 116 -12.57 2.40 -8.94
C ILE A 116 -13.36 1.33 -9.70
N CYS A 117 -13.46 0.14 -9.14
CA CYS A 117 -14.42 -0.86 -9.60
C CYS A 117 -15.84 -0.35 -9.30
N ALA A 118 -16.46 0.26 -10.32
CA ALA A 118 -17.75 0.96 -10.20
C ALA A 118 -18.96 0.02 -10.15
N SER A 119 -18.79 -1.26 -10.47
CA SER A 119 -19.87 -2.25 -10.50
C SER A 119 -20.64 -2.28 -9.18
N GLY A 120 -21.94 -1.96 -9.25
CA GLY A 120 -22.84 -1.94 -8.09
C GLY A 120 -22.74 -0.70 -7.19
N ARG A 121 -21.87 0.27 -7.50
CA ARG A 121 -21.71 1.50 -6.71
C ARG A 121 -22.58 2.63 -7.27
N SER A 122 -23.15 3.40 -6.35
CA SER A 122 -23.88 4.64 -6.65
C SER A 122 -22.94 5.82 -6.85
N THR A 123 -23.42 6.90 -7.48
CA THR A 123 -22.63 8.14 -7.66
C THR A 123 -22.17 8.74 -6.33
N PRO A 124 -23.01 8.84 -5.26
CA PRO A 124 -22.56 9.33 -3.96
C PRO A 124 -21.45 8.49 -3.32
N GLU A 125 -21.48 7.15 -3.45
CA GLU A 125 -20.43 6.27 -2.93
C GLU A 125 -19.11 6.47 -3.66
N ILE A 126 -19.14 6.59 -5.00
CA ILE A 126 -17.96 6.85 -5.82
C ILE A 126 -17.36 8.21 -5.44
N LEU A 127 -18.20 9.24 -5.28
CA LEU A 127 -17.75 10.57 -4.91
C LEU A 127 -17.14 10.59 -3.49
N ALA A 128 -17.74 9.88 -2.54
CA ALA A 128 -17.19 9.73 -1.20
C ALA A 128 -15.81 9.07 -1.23
N GLU A 129 -15.65 8.03 -2.03
CA GLU A 129 -14.38 7.32 -2.18
C GLU A 129 -13.30 8.18 -2.86
N LEU A 130 -13.67 8.94 -3.89
CA LEU A 130 -12.78 9.90 -4.55
C LEU A 130 -12.29 10.94 -3.54
N LYS A 131 -13.20 11.57 -2.78
CA LYS A 131 -12.86 12.56 -1.75
C LYS A 131 -12.00 11.97 -0.64
N ARG A 132 -12.29 10.73 -0.20
CA ARG A 132 -11.53 10.01 0.83
C ARG A 132 -10.10 9.70 0.39
N ARG A 133 -9.90 9.35 -0.88
CA ARG A 133 -8.60 9.02 -1.48
C ARG A 133 -7.81 10.25 -1.91
N PHE A 134 -8.46 11.37 -2.17
CA PHE A 134 -7.80 12.59 -2.62
C PHE A 134 -6.63 13.08 -1.74
N PRO A 135 -6.64 12.96 -0.39
CA PRO A 135 -5.50 13.34 0.45
C PRO A 135 -4.27 12.42 0.33
N ASN A 136 -4.40 11.24 -0.29
CA ASN A 136 -3.31 10.26 -0.39
C ASN A 136 -2.06 10.85 -1.04
N ARG A 137 -0.91 10.25 -0.69
CA ARG A 137 0.36 10.42 -1.43
C ARG A 137 0.20 9.76 -2.82
N PRO A 138 0.82 10.31 -3.88
CA PRO A 138 0.69 9.76 -5.23
C PRO A 138 1.01 8.28 -5.34
N ILE A 139 2.09 7.80 -4.72
CA ILE A 139 2.46 6.38 -4.78
C ILE A 139 1.39 5.47 -4.15
N VAL A 140 0.87 5.86 -2.98
CA VAL A 140 -0.20 5.11 -2.31
C VAL A 140 -1.44 5.07 -3.19
N GLU A 141 -1.77 6.19 -3.83
CA GLU A 141 -2.93 6.27 -4.71
C GLU A 141 -2.74 5.48 -6.02
N PHE A 142 -1.51 5.44 -6.54
CA PHE A 142 -1.13 4.67 -7.72
C PHE A 142 -1.29 3.16 -7.47
N GLU A 143 -0.85 2.69 -6.30
CA GLU A 143 -1.04 1.29 -5.88
C GLU A 143 -2.52 0.95 -5.67
N ILE A 144 -3.31 1.84 -5.05
CA ILE A 144 -4.77 1.64 -4.91
C ILE A 144 -5.42 1.59 -6.29
N ALA A 145 -5.04 2.46 -7.23
CA ALA A 145 -5.57 2.43 -8.60
C ALA A 145 -5.23 1.11 -9.32
N ALA A 146 -4.03 0.55 -9.10
CA ALA A 146 -3.66 -0.76 -9.62
C ALA A 146 -4.50 -1.89 -9.02
N GLN A 147 -4.84 -1.82 -7.73
CA GLN A 147 -5.75 -2.77 -7.09
C GLN A 147 -7.18 -2.67 -7.65
N GLU A 148 -7.68 -1.45 -7.86
CA GLU A 148 -9.00 -1.23 -8.45
C GLU A 148 -9.06 -1.71 -9.91
N GLN A 149 -7.99 -1.50 -10.68
CA GLN A 149 -7.82 -2.05 -12.03
C GLN A 149 -7.92 -3.58 -12.03
N MET A 150 -7.24 -4.26 -11.09
CA MET A 150 -7.27 -5.72 -11.00
C MET A 150 -8.69 -6.24 -10.73
N LYS A 151 -9.45 -5.59 -9.83
CA LYS A 151 -10.87 -5.93 -9.60
C LYS A 151 -11.71 -5.83 -10.88
N ILE A 152 -11.46 -4.80 -11.70
CA ILE A 152 -12.15 -4.65 -12.99
C ILE A 152 -11.74 -5.77 -13.95
N THR A 153 -10.45 -6.10 -14.01
CA THR A 153 -9.92 -7.20 -14.83
C THR A 153 -10.53 -8.54 -14.44
N GLU A 154 -10.65 -8.87 -13.15
CA GLU A 154 -11.33 -10.09 -12.67
C GLU A 154 -12.78 -10.16 -13.14
N LEU A 155 -13.55 -9.08 -12.95
CA LEU A 155 -14.95 -9.02 -13.41
C LEU A 155 -15.07 -9.23 -14.93
N ARG A 156 -14.12 -8.72 -15.72
CA ARG A 156 -14.13 -8.88 -17.17
C ARG A 156 -13.68 -10.27 -17.61
N LEU A 157 -12.69 -10.86 -16.94
CA LEU A 157 -12.30 -12.27 -17.14
C LEU A 157 -13.49 -13.19 -16.85
N GLN A 158 -14.23 -12.95 -15.76
CA GLN A 158 -15.41 -13.74 -15.42
C GLN A 158 -16.45 -13.71 -16.55
N LYS A 159 -16.68 -12.54 -17.17
CA LYS A 159 -17.57 -12.39 -18.33
C LYS A 159 -17.09 -13.19 -19.54
N LEU A 160 -15.79 -13.18 -19.85
CA LEU A 160 -15.21 -13.98 -20.95
C LEU A 160 -15.44 -15.47 -20.74
N PHE A 161 -15.08 -16.00 -19.56
CA PHE A 161 -15.25 -17.42 -19.25
C PHE A 161 -16.72 -17.84 -19.22
N SER A 162 -17.62 -16.99 -18.71
CA SER A 162 -19.07 -17.25 -18.71
C SER A 162 -19.63 -17.33 -20.14
N ASN A 163 -19.24 -16.40 -21.01
CA ASN A 163 -19.69 -16.40 -22.41
C ASN A 163 -19.23 -17.65 -23.16
N ILE A 164 -18.02 -18.13 -22.88
CA ILE A 164 -17.44 -19.32 -23.53
C ILE A 164 -18.16 -20.60 -23.07
N GLN A 165 -18.53 -20.70 -21.80
CA GLN A 165 -19.36 -21.81 -21.28
C GLN A 165 -20.75 -21.85 -21.94
N VAL A 166 -21.35 -20.67 -22.18
CA VAL A 166 -22.64 -20.55 -22.88
C VAL A 166 -22.51 -20.94 -24.35
N SER A 167 -21.45 -20.51 -25.05
CA SER A 167 -21.19 -20.88 -26.45
C SER A 167 -20.89 -22.36 -26.62
N ALA A 168 -20.14 -22.98 -25.70
CA ALA A 168 -19.89 -24.42 -25.70
C ALA A 168 -21.17 -25.23 -25.43
N SER A 169 -22.04 -24.75 -24.53
CA SER A 169 -23.32 -25.42 -24.22
C SER A 169 -24.36 -25.27 -25.35
N THR A 170 -24.35 -24.14 -26.07
CA THR A 170 -25.28 -23.88 -27.18
C THR A 170 -24.95 -24.70 -28.43
N GLN A 171 -23.69 -25.12 -28.62
CA GLN A 171 -23.30 -26.02 -29.71
C GLN A 171 -23.70 -27.49 -29.49
N VAL A 172 -24.10 -27.89 -28.28
CA VAL A 172 -24.47 -29.30 -27.97
C VAL A 172 -25.98 -29.57 -28.17
N HIS A 173 -26.79 -28.57 -28.56
CA HIS A 173 -28.23 -28.76 -28.84
C HIS A 173 -28.64 -28.59 -30.31
N SER A 174 -27.68 -28.56 -31.22
CA SER A 174 -27.92 -28.47 -32.66
C SER A 174 -27.07 -29.50 -33.40
N THR A 175 -27.40 -30.79 -33.28
CA THR A 175 -27.14 -31.85 -34.30
C THR A 175 -27.58 -33.21 -33.75
N ALA A 176 -28.88 -33.49 -33.85
CA ALA A 176 -29.36 -34.86 -34.00
C ALA A 176 -30.11 -34.92 -35.33
N SER A 177 -29.84 -35.99 -36.10
CA SER A 177 -30.38 -36.35 -37.44
C SER A 177 -29.55 -35.85 -38.64
N ASP A 178 -28.53 -36.61 -39.08
CA ASP A 178 -28.65 -37.51 -40.24
C ASP A 178 -27.35 -38.32 -40.54
N VAL A 179 -27.40 -39.61 -40.23
CA VAL A 179 -27.03 -40.78 -41.06
C VAL A 179 -25.70 -40.81 -41.87
N THR A 180 -24.74 -41.54 -41.28
CA THR A 180 -23.90 -42.64 -41.84
C THR A 180 -22.76 -42.44 -42.86
N LYS A 181 -21.66 -43.14 -42.53
CA LYS A 181 -20.76 -43.96 -43.38
C LYS A 181 -19.54 -43.26 -44.03
N ALA A 182 -18.35 -43.53 -43.48
CA ALA A 182 -17.25 -44.21 -44.18
C ALA A 182 -16.04 -44.41 -43.24
N GLU A 183 -15.42 -45.58 -43.36
CA GLU A 183 -14.42 -46.20 -42.49
C GLU A 183 -12.97 -45.69 -42.68
N GLU A 184 -12.21 -45.85 -41.59
CA GLU A 184 -10.82 -46.34 -41.44
C GLU A 184 -9.67 -45.86 -42.35
N GLY A 185 -8.56 -45.49 -41.71
CA GLY A 185 -7.26 -45.44 -42.38
C GLY A 185 -6.04 -44.96 -41.59
N ARG A 186 -5.47 -45.88 -40.79
CA ARG A 186 -4.01 -46.10 -40.54
C ARG A 186 -3.29 -45.38 -39.38
N VAL A 187 -2.68 -46.24 -38.56
CA VAL A 187 -1.68 -46.03 -37.50
C VAL A 187 -0.26 -46.21 -38.06
N THR A 188 0.76 -45.85 -37.26
CA THR A 188 2.23 -46.13 -37.29
C THR A 188 3.12 -45.07 -37.99
N ILE A 189 4.32 -44.66 -37.52
CA ILE A 189 5.22 -45.08 -36.42
C ILE A 189 6.34 -44.00 -36.18
N LEU A 190 6.75 -43.89 -34.89
CA LEU A 190 8.06 -43.58 -34.23
C LEU A 190 9.19 -42.71 -34.83
N GLY A 191 9.87 -42.02 -33.88
CA GLY A 191 11.32 -41.73 -33.84
C GLY A 191 11.60 -40.24 -33.63
N GLY A 192 12.16 -39.70 -32.54
CA GLY A 192 13.14 -40.21 -31.58
C GLY A 192 14.46 -39.42 -31.75
N HIS A 193 15.00 -38.89 -30.63
CA HIS A 193 16.36 -38.29 -30.43
C HIS A 193 16.45 -36.75 -30.46
N LEU A 194 17.27 -36.04 -29.66
CA LEU A 194 18.13 -36.35 -28.51
C LEU A 194 18.39 -35.03 -27.75
N THR A 195 18.71 -35.17 -26.47
CA THR A 195 19.31 -34.25 -25.49
C THR A 195 20.46 -33.32 -25.94
N ALA A 196 20.53 -32.11 -25.36
CA ALA A 196 21.67 -31.48 -24.61
C ALA A 196 21.68 -29.92 -24.73
N PRO A 197 22.42 -29.17 -23.88
CA PRO A 197 22.46 -29.18 -22.42
C PRO A 197 22.19 -27.78 -21.81
N SER A 198 21.86 -27.79 -20.51
CA SER A 198 21.77 -26.64 -19.61
C SER A 198 23.13 -25.98 -19.39
N VAL A 199 23.21 -24.66 -19.59
CA VAL A 199 24.33 -23.83 -19.13
C VAL A 199 23.87 -23.08 -17.89
N THR A 200 24.41 -23.48 -16.75
CA THR A 200 24.34 -22.80 -15.46
C THR A 200 25.23 -21.55 -15.51
N SER A 201 24.63 -20.37 -15.37
CA SER A 201 25.36 -19.14 -15.07
C SER A 201 25.20 -18.84 -13.57
N ASP A 202 26.29 -19.03 -12.81
CA ASP A 202 26.39 -18.61 -11.42
C ASP A 202 26.21 -17.08 -11.30
N PRO A 203 25.29 -16.58 -10.47
CA PRO A 203 25.30 -15.18 -10.09
C PRO A 203 26.39 -14.98 -9.02
N LYS A 204 27.47 -14.35 -9.47
CA LYS A 204 28.55 -13.72 -8.71
C LYS A 204 28.00 -13.04 -7.44
N SER A 205 28.27 -13.60 -6.27
CA SER A 205 27.90 -13.02 -4.97
C SER A 205 28.72 -11.75 -4.72
N SER A 206 28.05 -10.59 -4.73
CA SER A 206 28.61 -9.35 -4.20
C SER A 206 28.90 -9.50 -2.69
N PRO A 207 29.97 -8.88 -2.14
CA PRO A 207 30.30 -9.03 -0.72
C PRO A 207 29.21 -8.37 0.13
N ILE A 208 28.56 -9.16 0.98
CA ILE A 208 27.61 -8.66 1.98
C ILE A 208 28.40 -7.76 2.96
N PRO A 209 27.99 -6.51 3.22
CA PRO A 209 28.64 -5.68 4.21
C PRO A 209 28.50 -6.33 5.59
N THR A 210 29.63 -6.75 6.18
CA THR A 210 29.65 -7.30 7.54
C THR A 210 29.18 -6.22 8.51
N ARG A 211 28.09 -6.49 9.26
CA ARG A 211 27.53 -5.54 10.22
C ARG A 211 28.57 -5.26 11.33
N VAL A 212 28.82 -3.99 11.65
CA VAL A 212 29.77 -3.58 12.72
C VAL A 212 29.10 -3.25 14.05
N ARG A 213 27.77 -3.37 14.14
CA ARG A 213 26.97 -3.09 15.34
C ARG A 213 25.89 -4.14 15.53
N PRO A 214 25.45 -4.42 16.77
CA PRO A 214 24.30 -5.28 16.99
C PRO A 214 23.04 -4.70 16.32
N PRO A 215 22.09 -5.53 15.88
CA PRO A 215 20.89 -5.06 15.21
C PRO A 215 19.92 -4.29 16.11
N ILE A 216 19.90 -4.57 17.42
CA ILE A 216 19.10 -3.83 18.39
C ILE A 216 20.00 -2.90 19.19
N THR A 217 19.67 -1.60 19.18
CA THR A 217 20.36 -0.56 19.95
C THR A 217 19.34 0.32 20.66
N THR A 218 19.69 0.90 21.81
CA THR A 218 18.80 1.84 22.52
C THR A 218 19.56 3.04 23.07
N HIS A 219 18.82 4.14 23.27
CA HIS A 219 19.28 5.37 23.87
C HIS A 219 18.21 5.88 24.85
N VAL A 220 18.64 6.25 26.06
CA VAL A 220 17.74 6.69 27.14
C VAL A 220 18.00 8.15 27.47
N LEU A 221 16.94 8.96 27.40
CA LEU A 221 16.98 10.39 27.70
C LEU A 221 16.14 10.69 28.94
N ASP A 222 16.76 11.34 29.93
CA ASP A 222 16.05 11.95 31.05
C ASP A 222 15.52 13.31 30.60
N VAL A 223 14.25 13.36 30.22
CA VAL A 223 13.63 14.61 29.74
C VAL A 223 13.28 15.58 30.87
N ALA A 224 13.27 15.14 32.13
CA ALA A 224 13.06 16.04 33.26
C ALA A 224 14.29 16.92 33.49
N HIS A 225 15.49 16.35 33.29
CA HIS A 225 16.76 17.07 33.40
C HIS A 225 17.33 17.51 32.03
N GLY A 226 16.74 17.04 30.93
CA GLY A 226 17.19 17.35 29.57
C GLY A 226 18.54 16.75 29.20
N CYS A 227 18.92 15.62 29.80
CA CYS A 227 20.24 15.00 29.62
C CYS A 227 20.16 13.49 29.37
N PRO A 228 21.18 12.88 28.74
CA PRO A 228 21.26 11.43 28.59
C PRO A 228 21.29 10.74 29.95
N ALA A 229 20.52 9.66 30.10
CA ALA A 229 20.39 8.96 31.35
C ALA A 229 21.46 7.86 31.46
N ALA A 230 22.60 8.20 32.06
CA ALA A 230 23.72 7.29 32.28
C ALA A 230 23.47 6.34 33.47
N GLY A 231 23.99 5.11 33.40
CA GLY A 231 23.93 4.16 34.50
C GLY A 231 22.63 3.34 34.62
N ILE A 232 21.71 3.44 33.65
CA ILE A 232 20.48 2.64 33.61
C ILE A 232 20.83 1.23 33.16
N GLU A 233 20.44 0.23 33.94
CA GLU A 233 20.53 -1.17 33.52
C GLU A 233 19.48 -1.49 32.48
N VAL A 234 19.89 -2.16 31.41
CA VAL A 234 19.06 -2.53 30.27
C VAL A 234 19.14 -4.04 30.07
N LEU A 235 17.99 -4.69 29.94
CA LEU A 235 17.85 -6.12 29.67
C LEU A 235 17.08 -6.31 28.36
N LEU A 236 17.59 -7.14 27.45
CA LEU A 236 16.91 -7.54 26.23
C LEU A 236 16.55 -9.02 26.28
N GLU A 237 15.31 -9.35 25.96
CA GLU A 237 14.76 -10.69 25.93
C GLU A 237 14.00 -10.92 24.61
N MET A 238 13.92 -12.18 24.18
CA MET A 238 13.13 -12.61 23.03
C MET A 238 12.07 -13.61 23.50
N TYR A 239 10.85 -13.46 23.00
CA TYR A 239 9.77 -14.40 23.27
C TYR A 239 10.02 -15.72 22.53
N ASN A 240 9.84 -16.85 23.23
CA ASN A 240 10.05 -18.17 22.64
C ASN A 240 9.05 -18.45 21.50
N ALA A 241 9.59 -18.65 20.29
CA ALA A 241 8.88 -18.79 19.02
C ALA A 241 8.03 -20.08 18.87
N LYS A 242 8.06 -21.02 19.83
CA LYS A 242 7.22 -22.23 19.77
C LYS A 242 5.75 -22.01 20.16
N GLN A 243 5.34 -20.79 20.52
CA GLN A 243 3.98 -20.46 20.95
C GLN A 243 3.45 -19.17 20.30
N LEU A 244 2.12 -19.02 20.33
CA LEU A 244 1.38 -17.81 19.94
C LEU A 244 1.90 -16.59 20.70
N SER A 245 1.81 -15.40 20.07
CA SER A 245 2.25 -14.09 20.59
C SER A 245 1.93 -13.88 22.08
N PRO A 246 2.77 -13.14 22.84
CA PRO A 246 2.55 -12.88 24.25
C PRO A 246 1.16 -12.30 24.48
N MET A 247 0.40 -12.89 25.39
CA MET A 247 -0.96 -12.44 25.69
C MET A 247 -0.93 -11.27 26.67
N PHE A 248 -1.61 -10.18 26.32
CA PHE A 248 -1.76 -9.03 27.21
C PHE A 248 -2.42 -9.46 28.53
N GLY A 249 -1.79 -9.12 29.66
CA GLY A 249 -2.30 -9.39 31.00
C GLY A 249 -2.03 -10.80 31.56
N LYS A 250 -1.31 -11.69 30.84
CA LYS A 250 -0.87 -12.98 31.38
C LYS A 250 0.63 -12.97 31.72
N SER A 251 0.98 -13.63 32.83
CA SER A 251 2.38 -13.85 33.18
C SER A 251 2.96 -14.93 32.27
N ASP A 252 3.88 -14.53 31.39
CA ASP A 252 4.60 -15.40 30.47
C ASP A 252 6.10 -15.46 30.83
N ASN A 253 6.46 -15.29 32.11
CA ASN A 253 7.86 -15.13 32.53
C ASN A 253 8.78 -16.26 32.07
N ASP A 254 8.30 -17.51 32.04
CA ASP A 254 9.08 -18.67 31.61
C ASP A 254 9.30 -18.75 30.08
N LYS A 255 8.68 -17.84 29.32
CA LYS A 255 8.74 -17.81 27.84
C LYS A 255 9.67 -16.73 27.29
N TRP A 256 10.19 -15.85 28.14
CA TRP A 256 11.13 -14.81 27.75
C TRP A 256 12.56 -15.33 27.90
N MET A 257 13.32 -15.34 26.82
CA MET A 257 14.71 -15.79 26.78
C MET A 257 15.65 -14.59 26.68
N VAL A 258 16.52 -14.42 27.69
CA VAL A 258 17.51 -13.34 27.73
C VAL A 258 18.43 -13.42 26.51
N GLN A 259 18.51 -12.30 25.78
CA GLN A 259 19.43 -12.09 24.64
C GLN A 259 20.72 -11.39 25.10
N GLY A 260 20.61 -10.50 26.08
CA GLY A 260 21.75 -9.84 26.70
C GLY A 260 21.34 -8.69 27.61
N SER A 261 22.32 -8.11 28.29
CA SER A 261 22.13 -6.99 29.20
C SER A 261 23.30 -6.02 29.12
N SER A 262 23.06 -4.76 29.49
CA SER A 262 24.09 -3.74 29.54
C SER A 262 23.72 -2.63 30.53
N THR A 263 24.56 -1.61 30.61
CA THR A 263 24.28 -0.36 31.32
C THR A 263 24.51 0.80 30.38
N THR A 264 23.66 1.83 30.45
CA THR A 264 23.82 3.01 29.59
C THR A 264 25.08 3.81 29.92
N ASP A 265 25.78 4.27 28.90
CA ASP A 265 26.97 5.10 29.02
C ASP A 265 26.64 6.59 29.29
N LYS A 266 27.65 7.46 29.25
CA LYS A 266 27.49 8.91 29.47
C LYS A 266 26.66 9.61 28.37
N ASP A 267 26.52 8.99 27.20
CA ASP A 267 25.64 9.44 26.11
C ASP A 267 24.28 8.73 26.18
N GLY A 268 23.93 8.07 27.29
CA GLY A 268 22.65 7.39 27.47
C GLY A 268 22.48 6.16 26.57
N ARG A 269 23.53 5.69 25.89
CA ARG A 269 23.46 4.55 24.96
C ARG A 269 23.71 3.26 25.68
N SER A 270 22.92 2.23 25.37
CA SER A 270 23.20 0.88 25.86
C SER A 270 24.50 0.33 25.27
N GLY A 271 25.18 -0.51 26.04
CA GLY A 271 26.20 -1.41 25.49
C GLY A 271 25.62 -2.44 24.54
N GLN A 272 26.41 -3.45 24.21
CA GLN A 272 26.01 -4.53 23.32
C GLN A 272 24.96 -5.45 23.99
N LEU A 273 23.71 -5.38 23.53
CA LEU A 273 22.58 -6.16 24.06
C LEU A 273 22.41 -7.55 23.43
N MET A 274 23.15 -7.85 22.37
CA MET A 274 23.15 -9.16 21.70
C MET A 274 24.37 -9.29 20.78
N LYS A 275 24.66 -10.50 20.29
CA LYS A 275 25.75 -10.73 19.33
C LYS A 275 25.54 -9.91 18.05
N ILE A 276 26.64 -9.49 17.43
CA ILE A 276 26.60 -8.88 16.10
C ILE A 276 26.28 -10.01 15.11
N VAL A 277 25.13 -9.88 14.45
CA VAL A 277 24.62 -10.79 13.43
C VAL A 277 24.18 -9.95 12.24
N ASP A 278 24.32 -10.50 11.03
CA ASP A 278 23.93 -9.79 9.82
C ASP A 278 22.39 -9.61 9.77
N ASP A 279 21.67 -10.69 10.10
CA ASP A 279 20.22 -10.74 10.15
C ASP A 279 19.71 -10.97 11.58
N LEU A 280 18.77 -10.12 12.02
CA LEU A 280 18.06 -10.28 13.27
C LEU A 280 16.99 -11.38 13.11
N ASN A 281 16.93 -12.32 14.06
CA ASN A 281 15.86 -13.31 14.08
C ASN A 281 14.50 -12.61 14.22
N PRO A 282 13.54 -12.85 13.32
CA PRO A 282 12.21 -12.30 13.46
C PRO A 282 11.53 -12.80 14.73
N GLY A 283 10.70 -11.96 15.32
CA GLY A 283 9.90 -12.32 16.49
C GLY A 283 9.66 -11.17 17.42
N ILE A 284 9.14 -11.50 18.60
CA ILE A 284 8.74 -10.52 19.59
C ILE A 284 9.83 -10.41 20.65
N TYR A 285 10.25 -9.18 20.91
CA TYR A 285 11.31 -8.83 21.85
C TYR A 285 10.75 -7.97 22.97
N ARG A 286 11.40 -8.03 24.13
CA ARG A 286 11.15 -7.16 25.28
C ARG A 286 12.45 -6.52 25.69
N ILE A 287 12.45 -5.20 25.82
CA ILE A 287 13.55 -4.45 26.41
C ILE A 287 13.09 -3.80 27.72
N SER A 288 13.84 -4.05 28.80
CA SER A 288 13.52 -3.60 30.15
C SER A 288 14.61 -2.66 30.69
N PHE A 289 14.18 -1.60 31.35
CA PHE A 289 15.04 -0.54 31.91
C PHE A 289 14.84 -0.45 33.42
N ASN A 290 15.91 -0.56 34.20
CA ASN A 290 15.85 -0.43 35.66
C ASN A 290 15.83 1.06 36.06
N THR A 291 14.69 1.71 35.84
CA THR A 291 14.50 3.14 36.12
C THR A 291 14.55 3.46 37.62
N GLY A 292 14.19 2.52 38.50
CA GLY A 292 14.25 2.68 39.94
C GLY A 292 15.67 2.75 40.47
N LYS A 293 16.62 2.02 39.87
CA LYS A 293 18.05 2.17 40.22
C LYS A 293 18.59 3.56 39.86
N TYR A 294 18.15 4.11 38.73
CA TYR A 294 18.56 5.43 38.26
C TYR A 294 17.88 6.57 39.04
N ASN A 295 16.58 6.44 39.32
CA ASN A 295 15.81 7.39 40.10
C ASN A 295 14.96 6.64 41.14
N PRO A 296 15.49 6.43 42.37
CA PRO A 296 14.79 5.69 43.42
C PRO A 296 13.49 6.33 43.90
N LEU A 297 13.32 7.63 43.69
CA LEU A 297 12.09 8.37 43.97
C LEU A 297 11.13 8.42 42.77
N GLY A 298 11.49 7.77 41.66
CA GLY A 298 10.70 7.71 40.44
C GLY A 298 9.46 6.83 40.62
N PHE A 299 8.39 7.19 39.92
CA PHE A 299 7.13 6.44 39.95
C PHE A 299 7.26 5.01 39.41
N PHE A 300 8.16 4.79 38.44
CA PHE A 300 8.37 3.49 37.82
C PHE A 300 9.64 2.82 38.37
N PRO A 301 9.53 1.65 39.04
CA PRO A 301 10.70 0.89 39.50
C PRO A 301 11.46 0.27 38.31
N PHE A 302 10.76 -0.06 37.23
CA PHE A 302 11.32 -0.43 35.94
C PHE A 302 10.30 -0.17 34.84
N VAL A 303 10.75 -0.10 33.59
CA VAL A 303 9.90 0.05 32.41
C VAL A 303 10.26 -1.04 31.41
N SER A 304 9.25 -1.73 30.86
CA SER A 304 9.42 -2.76 29.83
C SER A 304 8.68 -2.36 28.56
N ILE A 305 9.36 -2.44 27.42
CA ILE A 305 8.79 -2.17 26.10
C ILE A 305 8.83 -3.48 25.31
N VAL A 306 7.67 -3.91 24.84
CA VAL A 306 7.52 -5.10 23.98
C VAL A 306 7.32 -4.66 22.54
N PHE A 307 8.05 -5.26 21.60
CA PHE A 307 8.02 -4.90 20.19
C PHE A 307 8.21 -6.12 19.30
N GLU A 308 7.71 -6.06 18.07
CA GLU A 308 7.94 -7.05 17.03
C GLU A 308 9.07 -6.61 16.11
N ALA A 309 9.97 -7.53 15.79
CA ALA A 309 11.01 -7.35 14.79
C ALA A 309 10.76 -8.31 13.63
N GLU A 310 10.68 -7.77 12.41
CA GLU A 310 10.57 -8.53 11.16
C GLU A 310 11.94 -8.67 10.49
N LEU A 311 12.05 -9.54 9.47
CA LEU A 311 13.28 -9.68 8.67
C LEU A 311 13.71 -8.32 8.10
N ALA A 312 14.89 -7.85 8.52
CA ALA A 312 15.46 -6.58 8.07
C ALA A 312 15.61 -6.55 6.54
N ARG A 313 15.98 -7.68 5.93
CA ARG A 313 16.15 -7.80 4.48
C ARG A 313 14.85 -7.60 3.72
N GLU A 314 13.76 -8.26 4.11
CA GLU A 314 12.45 -8.09 3.46
C GLU A 314 11.92 -6.67 3.62
N ARG A 315 12.13 -6.04 4.79
CA ARG A 315 11.72 -4.65 5.02
C ARG A 315 12.55 -3.66 4.19
N VAL A 316 13.86 -3.85 4.11
CA VAL A 316 14.76 -3.02 3.28
C VAL A 316 14.44 -3.20 1.81
N ASP A 317 14.25 -4.44 1.34
CA ASP A 317 13.91 -4.73 -0.05
C ASP A 317 12.53 -4.15 -0.41
N ARG A 318 11.55 -4.21 0.49
CA ARG A 318 10.23 -3.59 0.32
C ARG A 318 10.33 -2.06 0.23
N ILE A 319 11.09 -1.43 1.13
CA ILE A 319 11.30 0.03 1.13
C ILE A 319 12.06 0.45 -0.13
N ALA A 320 13.08 -0.30 -0.54
CA ALA A 320 13.83 -0.04 -1.76
C ALA A 320 12.97 -0.21 -3.01
N HIS A 321 12.10 -1.24 -3.03
CA HIS A 321 11.13 -1.48 -4.07
C HIS A 321 10.11 -0.33 -4.16
N GLU A 322 9.49 0.06 -3.05
CA GLU A 322 8.55 1.19 -2.98
C GLU A 322 9.23 2.50 -3.44
N ALA A 323 10.46 2.75 -3.02
CA ALA A 323 11.22 3.95 -3.42
C ALA A 323 11.64 3.94 -4.90
N ARG A 324 11.86 2.77 -5.50
CA ARG A 324 12.10 2.63 -6.95
C ARG A 324 10.80 2.86 -7.71
N LEU A 325 9.73 2.19 -7.31
CA LEU A 325 8.40 2.30 -7.92
C LEU A 325 7.89 3.74 -7.85
N THR A 326 8.07 4.43 -6.72
CA THR A 326 7.74 5.85 -6.55
C THR A 326 8.45 6.71 -7.59
N ARG A 327 9.76 6.54 -7.76
CA ARG A 327 10.54 7.35 -8.72
C ARG A 327 10.13 7.08 -10.17
N GLU A 328 9.89 5.82 -10.51
CA GLU A 328 9.42 5.43 -11.85
C GLU A 328 8.02 5.99 -12.12
N ALA A 329 7.11 5.90 -11.15
CA ALA A 329 5.75 6.43 -11.25
C ALA A 329 5.74 7.96 -11.36
N GLU A 330 6.47 8.68 -10.51
CA GLU A 330 6.57 10.14 -10.57
C GLU A 330 7.12 10.62 -11.93
N ALA A 331 8.18 9.96 -12.42
CA ALA A 331 8.76 10.27 -13.73
C ALA A 331 7.78 9.99 -14.88
N ALA A 332 7.07 8.86 -14.84
CA ALA A 332 6.11 8.49 -15.89
C ALA A 332 4.84 9.36 -15.87
N MET A 333 4.41 9.82 -14.70
CA MET A 333 3.27 10.73 -14.54
C MET A 333 3.63 12.20 -14.81
N GLY A 334 4.91 12.52 -14.98
CA GLY A 334 5.38 13.89 -15.18
C GLY A 334 5.14 14.81 -13.98
N LEU A 335 5.05 14.25 -12.77
CA LEU A 335 4.88 15.01 -11.53
C LEU A 335 6.25 15.45 -11.01
N HIS A 336 6.51 16.75 -10.90
CA HIS A 336 7.77 17.24 -10.36
C HIS A 336 7.73 17.26 -8.81
N PRO A 337 8.83 16.91 -8.12
CA PRO A 337 8.89 16.92 -6.64
C PRO A 337 8.49 18.26 -5.99
N GLU A 338 8.69 19.37 -6.71
CA GLU A 338 8.37 20.75 -6.26
C GLU A 338 6.85 21.03 -6.21
N ASP A 339 6.02 20.28 -6.95
CA ASP A 339 4.57 20.48 -6.96
C ASP A 339 3.89 20.01 -5.65
N PHE A 340 4.61 19.21 -4.84
CA PHE A 340 4.11 18.68 -3.57
C PHE A 340 4.25 19.65 -2.39
N ILE A 341 5.11 20.67 -2.50
CA ILE A 341 5.41 21.59 -1.38
C ILE A 341 4.30 22.64 -1.19
N GLN A 342 3.48 22.93 -2.19
CA GLN A 342 2.46 23.99 -2.09
C GLN A 342 1.07 23.56 -1.59
N HIS A 343 0.73 22.27 -1.58
CA HIS A 343 -0.63 21.83 -1.28
C HIS A 343 -0.90 21.39 0.17
N GLY A 344 0.14 21.29 1.02
CA GLY A 344 0.01 20.87 2.42
C GLY A 344 -0.46 21.96 3.40
N SER A 345 -0.49 23.23 2.99
CA SER A 345 -0.67 24.38 3.90
C SER A 345 -1.92 25.22 3.64
N LYS A 346 -2.87 24.76 2.80
CA LYS A 346 -4.07 25.53 2.43
C LYS A 346 -5.42 24.81 2.60
N LEU A 347 -5.47 23.71 3.36
CA LEU A 347 -6.72 22.96 3.59
C LEU A 347 -7.17 22.93 5.06
N THR A 348 -6.89 23.99 5.81
CA THR A 348 -7.52 24.24 7.12
C THR A 348 -8.01 25.68 7.16
N GLY A 349 -9.22 25.92 6.67
CA GLY A 349 -9.83 27.24 6.75
C GLY A 349 -10.90 27.47 5.71
N ASP A 350 -11.93 26.63 5.67
CA ASP A 350 -13.24 27.03 5.14
C ASP A 350 -14.31 26.38 6.02
N HIS A 351 -14.64 27.05 7.12
CA HIS A 351 -15.88 26.80 7.84
C HIS A 351 -17.03 27.43 7.05
N MET A 352 -17.83 26.58 6.41
CA MET A 352 -19.19 26.90 6.00
C MET A 352 -19.99 27.40 7.20
N ASN A 353 -20.51 28.63 7.11
CA ASN A 353 -21.56 29.13 8.00
C ASN A 353 -22.81 29.40 7.14
N PRO A 354 -23.94 28.71 7.33
CA PRO A 354 -25.17 29.00 6.60
C PRO A 354 -26.07 29.99 7.36
N THR A 355 -27.00 30.61 6.63
CA THR A 355 -28.01 31.61 7.04
C THR A 355 -27.48 33.06 7.09
N GLY A 356 -28.12 34.11 6.57
CA GLY A 356 -29.46 34.31 6.00
C GLY A 356 -29.89 35.75 6.33
N TYR A 357 -30.21 36.56 5.31
CA TYR A 357 -31.03 37.80 5.32
C TYR A 357 -30.82 38.92 6.37
N GLY A 358 -30.61 40.16 5.86
CA GLY A 358 -31.32 41.35 6.38
C GLY A 358 -30.51 42.53 6.93
N GLY A 359 -30.41 43.61 6.13
CA GLY A 359 -30.78 44.99 6.52
C GLY A 359 -30.00 45.77 7.60
N SER A 360 -29.30 46.83 7.13
CA SER A 360 -29.21 48.21 7.68
C SER A 360 -28.77 48.48 9.14
N GLY A 361 -27.81 49.40 9.31
CA GLY A 361 -27.78 50.30 10.49
C GLY A 361 -26.41 50.67 11.09
N LEU A 362 -25.88 51.81 10.64
CA LEU A 362 -25.16 52.90 11.37
C LEU A 362 -24.40 52.67 12.71
N ASN A 363 -23.18 53.27 12.75
CA ASN A 363 -22.45 53.95 13.86
C ASN A 363 -22.30 53.21 15.21
N ASN A 364 -21.13 53.08 15.85
CA ASN A 364 -20.36 54.17 16.47
C ASN A 364 -19.11 53.57 17.19
N ARG A 365 -17.99 54.29 17.10
CA ARG A 365 -16.97 54.64 18.12
C ARG A 365 -16.55 53.71 19.30
N HIS A 366 -15.22 53.84 19.56
CA HIS A 366 -14.45 53.70 20.83
C HIS A 366 -14.04 52.27 21.25
N VAL A 367 -12.87 51.97 21.83
CA VAL A 367 -11.67 52.70 22.27
C VAL A 367 -10.57 51.67 22.59
N ALA A 368 -9.32 52.03 22.28
CA ALA A 368 -8.01 51.77 22.91
C ALA A 368 -7.50 50.36 23.33
N SER A 369 -6.18 50.23 23.05
CA SER A 369 -5.08 49.74 23.91
C SER A 369 -5.08 48.26 24.33
N ASP A 370 -3.96 47.54 24.46
CA ASP A 370 -2.55 47.86 24.34
C ASP A 370 -1.74 46.54 24.29
N HIS A 371 -0.53 46.61 23.71
CA HIS A 371 0.70 45.85 24.06
C HIS A 371 0.65 44.29 24.01
N SER A 372 1.65 43.51 23.59
CA SER A 372 3.04 43.65 23.11
C SER A 372 3.46 42.20 22.74
N SER A 373 4.08 41.93 21.59
CA SER A 373 5.51 41.57 21.42
C SER A 373 6.01 40.41 22.32
N SER A 374 6.79 39.39 21.92
CA SER A 374 7.32 38.86 20.66
C SER A 374 8.22 37.63 21.01
N TYR A 375 8.62 36.85 19.99
CA TYR A 375 9.69 35.81 19.96
C TYR A 375 9.45 34.49 20.73
N GLY A 376 9.78 33.30 20.20
CA GLY A 376 10.45 32.88 18.95
C GLY A 376 10.32 31.35 18.83
N GLY A 377 10.19 30.80 17.63
CA GLY A 377 11.33 30.14 16.97
C GLY A 377 11.26 28.61 17.09
N GLY A 378 10.29 27.97 16.44
CA GLY A 378 10.19 26.51 16.39
C GLY A 378 11.03 25.91 15.26
N ALA A 379 12.20 25.38 15.59
CA ALA A 379 12.99 24.55 14.68
C ALA A 379 12.41 23.11 14.66
N THR A 380 11.72 22.75 13.58
CA THR A 380 11.16 21.41 13.38
C THR A 380 12.19 20.55 12.65
N THR A 381 12.84 19.63 13.36
CA THR A 381 13.66 18.58 12.73
C THR A 381 12.85 17.29 12.71
N ARG A 382 12.36 16.88 11.54
CA ARG A 382 11.65 15.61 11.35
C ARG A 382 12.65 14.46 11.34
N TYR A 383 12.54 13.54 12.30
CA TYR A 383 13.18 12.23 12.26
C TYR A 383 12.09 11.15 12.29
N SER A 384 12.13 10.24 11.31
CA SER A 384 11.30 9.04 11.25
C SER A 384 11.83 7.98 12.22
N GLY A 385 11.41 8.08 13.47
CA GLY A 385 11.57 7.04 14.50
C GLY A 385 10.38 7.13 15.45
N GLY A 386 9.79 6.00 15.83
CA GLY A 386 8.65 5.97 16.74
C GLY A 386 9.04 6.54 18.12
N THR A 387 8.39 7.63 18.51
CA THR A 387 8.45 8.20 19.85
C THR A 387 7.31 7.65 20.68
N TYR A 388 7.62 6.93 21.76
CA TYR A 388 6.61 6.59 22.78
C TYR A 388 6.75 7.57 23.93
N THR A 389 5.79 8.49 24.06
CA THR A 389 5.63 9.36 25.23
C THR A 389 4.43 8.89 26.03
N THR A 390 4.64 8.29 27.20
CA THR A 390 3.54 7.96 28.12
C THR A 390 3.21 9.16 28.99
N SER A 391 2.05 9.75 28.77
CA SER A 391 1.49 10.86 29.56
C SER A 391 0.44 10.32 30.52
N ALA A 392 0.72 10.31 31.83
CA ALA A 392 -0.30 10.23 32.87
C ALA A 392 -0.39 11.59 33.57
N GLY A 393 -1.59 12.16 33.61
CA GLY A 393 -1.86 13.45 34.22
C GLY A 393 -1.99 13.38 35.74
N GLY A 394 -1.66 14.49 36.41
CA GLY A 394 -1.99 14.75 37.82
C GLY A 394 -0.83 14.53 38.79
N HIS A 395 -0.16 15.63 39.14
CA HIS A 395 0.78 15.87 40.24
C HIS A 395 1.97 14.88 40.41
N ASP A 396 3.14 15.38 40.01
CA ASP A 396 4.50 14.89 40.29
C ASP A 396 5.00 13.63 39.54
N ALA A 397 4.51 13.41 38.32
CA ALA A 397 5.09 12.41 37.40
C ALA A 397 6.23 13.03 36.56
N ARG A 398 7.49 12.75 36.93
CA ARG A 398 8.67 13.09 36.11
C ARG A 398 8.68 12.24 34.83
N LYS A 399 8.72 12.89 33.67
CA LYS A 399 8.65 12.24 32.35
C LYS A 399 10.03 11.68 31.96
N MET A 400 10.05 10.50 31.32
CA MET A 400 11.21 9.93 30.62
C MET A 400 10.80 9.64 29.18
N ALA A 401 11.69 9.88 28.20
CA ALA A 401 11.46 9.54 26.80
C ALA A 401 12.48 8.48 26.35
N ILE A 402 12.00 7.34 25.87
CA ILE A 402 12.84 6.24 25.41
C ILE A 402 12.72 6.17 23.88
N HIS A 403 13.85 6.36 23.20
CA HIS A 403 13.93 6.24 21.75
C HIS A 403 14.62 4.94 21.36
N HIS A 404 14.04 4.22 20.42
CA HIS A 404 14.66 3.05 19.80
C HIS A 404 14.62 3.19 18.29
N LYS A 405 15.69 2.74 17.63
CA LYS A 405 15.83 2.79 16.17
C LYS A 405 16.07 1.37 15.65
N TYR A 406 15.18 0.91 14.78
CA TYR A 406 15.41 -0.29 13.96
C TYR A 406 16.15 0.15 12.69
N LEU A 407 17.29 -0.48 12.40
CA LEU A 407 18.04 -0.33 11.16
C LEU A 407 18.01 -1.64 10.37
#